data_AF-A0AA89CD12-F1
#
_entry.id   AF-A0AA89CD12-F1
#
_cell.length_a   1.000
_cell.length_b   1.000
_cell.length_c   1.000
_cell.angle_alpha   90.00
_cell.angle_beta   90.00
_cell.angle_gamma   90.00
#
_symmetry.space_group_name_H-M   'P 1'
#
loop_
_entity.id
_entity.type
_entity.pdbx_description
1 polymer ?
#
loop_
_entity_poly.entity_id
_entity_poly.type
_entity_poly.pdbx_seq_one_letter_code
_entity_poly.pdbx_strand_id
1 'polypeptide(L)'
;MRRLLRDNGTVVSKATTRKLISASGLTSAKPRYCQVVRDANKEKRVSFCESLIQANDTLGNVIFTDECTVQLHNNKVVVYRLKDASAPYVPKPKHPLKIHVWAGISKRGATQIVLFEGIMRKEFFVSEILENTLLPFIRQKFPDNHRFQQDNDPKHKSKLATEFLAENNIDWWRDWPSESCDLNPIEMVWNELKASVSKKNPRNKDELVSAITEFWGKTMTKDKCTKYIDHIYKVVPVCVFVNGKPTCDLPNRIFEEPSLGKSISYFNEKLNTLEMYQKAIRLTSRIDVSHV
;
A
#
# COMPACT_ATOMS: atom_id res chain seq x y z
N MET A 1 25.41 1.45 -14.69
CA MET A 1 26.79 0.97 -14.93
C MET A 1 27.38 1.46 -16.24
N ARG A 2 26.92 1.06 -17.44
CA ARG A 2 27.56 1.49 -18.71
C ARG A 2 27.47 2.98 -19.05
N ARG A 3 26.33 3.59 -18.70
CA ARG A 3 26.13 5.03 -18.82
C ARG A 3 27.05 5.76 -17.83
N LEU A 4 26.93 5.43 -16.54
CA LEU A 4 27.85 5.87 -15.47
C LEU A 4 29.35 5.77 -15.81
N LEU A 5 29.83 4.61 -16.29
CA LEU A 5 31.25 4.43 -16.63
C LEU A 5 31.67 5.30 -17.82
N ARG A 6 30.77 5.50 -18.80
CA ARG A 6 31.02 6.40 -19.93
C ARG A 6 31.04 7.86 -19.50
N ASP A 7 30.14 8.23 -18.59
CA ASP A 7 30.06 9.57 -18.02
C ASP A 7 31.34 9.88 -17.19
N ASN A 8 31.98 8.85 -16.62
CA ASN A 8 33.30 8.91 -15.96
C ASN A 8 34.49 8.58 -16.91
N GLY A 9 34.33 8.79 -18.23
CA GLY A 9 35.42 8.67 -19.21
C GLY A 9 35.89 7.24 -19.54
N THR A 10 35.25 6.21 -19.00
CA THR A 10 35.65 4.81 -19.14
C THR A 10 34.73 4.06 -20.12
N VAL A 11 35.26 3.69 -21.28
CA VAL A 11 34.51 2.92 -22.29
C VAL A 11 34.77 1.42 -22.11
N VAL A 12 33.77 0.69 -21.61
CA VAL A 12 33.84 -0.76 -21.41
C VAL A 12 32.89 -1.58 -22.29
N SER A 13 33.35 -2.75 -22.73
CA SER A 13 32.57 -3.72 -23.52
C SER A 13 31.38 -4.31 -22.72
N LYS A 14 30.39 -4.91 -23.41
CA LYS A 14 29.18 -5.47 -22.76
C LYS A 14 29.59 -6.63 -21.85
N ALA A 15 30.55 -7.42 -22.30
CA ALA A 15 31.10 -8.55 -21.57
C ALA A 15 31.84 -8.06 -20.31
N THR A 16 32.68 -7.04 -20.42
CA THR A 16 33.40 -6.45 -19.29
C THR A 16 32.43 -5.89 -18.25
N THR A 17 31.39 -5.16 -18.67
CA THR A 17 30.37 -4.65 -17.73
C THR A 17 29.65 -5.78 -16.98
N ARG A 18 29.28 -6.88 -17.66
CA ARG A 18 28.62 -8.02 -16.98
C ARG A 18 29.54 -8.72 -16.00
N LYS A 19 30.82 -8.91 -16.37
CA LYS A 19 31.83 -9.48 -15.46
C LYS A 19 32.01 -8.61 -14.23
N LEU A 20 32.10 -7.29 -14.39
CA LEU A 20 32.22 -6.34 -13.27
C LEU A 20 30.98 -6.37 -12.37
N ILE A 21 29.77 -6.37 -12.94
CA ILE A 21 28.51 -6.49 -12.17
C ILE A 21 28.47 -7.80 -11.37
N SER A 22 28.85 -8.92 -12.00
CA SER A 22 28.90 -10.23 -11.34
C SER A 22 29.96 -10.28 -10.25
N ALA A 23 31.13 -9.68 -10.48
CA ALA A 23 32.23 -9.64 -9.52
C ALA A 23 31.96 -8.69 -8.33
N SER A 24 31.14 -7.66 -8.54
CA SER A 24 30.77 -6.70 -7.50
C SER A 24 29.56 -7.13 -6.66
N GLY A 25 29.09 -8.37 -6.81
CA GLY A 25 27.90 -8.88 -6.10
C GLY A 25 26.57 -8.22 -6.51
N LEU A 26 26.53 -7.48 -7.62
CA LEU A 26 25.33 -6.80 -8.09
C LEU A 26 24.45 -7.76 -8.91
N THR A 27 23.15 -7.76 -8.64
CA THR A 27 22.15 -8.56 -9.38
C THR A 27 21.19 -7.66 -10.15
N SER A 28 20.54 -8.21 -11.18
CA SER A 28 19.49 -7.49 -11.90
C SER A 28 18.13 -7.69 -11.23
N ALA A 29 17.42 -6.60 -10.94
CA ALA A 29 16.04 -6.62 -10.48
C ALA A 29 15.16 -5.70 -11.36
N LYS A 30 13.87 -6.00 -11.46
CA LYS A 30 12.90 -5.09 -12.09
C LYS A 30 12.61 -3.92 -11.15
N PRO A 31 12.48 -2.68 -11.66
CA PRO A 31 12.12 -1.53 -10.84
C PRO A 31 10.73 -1.72 -10.21
N ARG A 32 10.60 -1.31 -8.95
CA ARG A 32 9.32 -1.19 -8.26
C ARG A 32 8.82 0.25 -8.41
N TYR A 33 7.53 0.42 -8.65
CA TYR A 33 6.91 1.73 -8.75
C TYR A 33 6.24 2.05 -7.42
N CYS A 34 6.42 3.28 -6.93
CA CYS A 34 5.73 3.84 -5.77
C CYS A 34 5.09 5.17 -6.15
N GLN A 35 4.09 5.60 -5.38
CA GLN A 35 3.52 6.93 -5.55
C GLN A 35 4.59 8.00 -5.28
N VAL A 36 4.60 9.05 -6.10
CA VAL A 36 5.47 10.20 -5.88
C VAL A 36 4.88 11.02 -4.74
N VAL A 37 5.70 11.34 -3.75
CA VAL A 37 5.34 12.22 -2.63
C VAL A 37 5.91 13.60 -2.92
N ARG A 38 5.04 14.61 -3.01
CA ARG A 38 5.42 16.03 -3.15
C ARG A 38 6.17 16.51 -1.92
N ASP A 39 7.12 17.42 -2.10
CA ASP A 39 7.97 17.93 -1.02
C ASP A 39 7.14 18.50 0.14
N ALA A 40 6.11 19.30 -0.15
CA ALA A 40 5.20 19.86 0.85
C ALA A 40 4.42 18.80 1.67
N ASN A 41 4.29 17.57 1.16
CA ASN A 41 3.62 16.48 1.88
C ASN A 41 4.60 15.65 2.71
N LYS A 42 5.91 15.71 2.45
CA LYS A 42 6.92 14.96 3.21
C LYS A 42 6.98 15.40 4.65
N GLU A 43 6.98 16.71 4.91
CA GLU A 43 6.97 17.26 6.27
C GLU A 43 5.71 16.85 7.05
N LYS A 44 4.54 16.87 6.39
CA LYS A 44 3.28 16.42 6.98
C LYS A 44 3.31 14.94 7.34
N ARG A 45 3.92 14.10 6.48
CA ARG A 45 4.14 12.67 6.74
C ARG A 45 5.07 12.45 7.93
N VAL A 46 6.16 13.22 8.03
CA VAL A 46 7.08 13.15 9.18
C VAL A 46 6.35 13.51 10.46
N SER A 47 5.70 14.67 10.51
CA SER A 47 4.96 15.14 11.70
C SER A 47 3.87 14.15 12.13
N PHE A 48 3.14 13.58 11.16
CA PHE A 48 2.16 12.53 11.42
C PHE A 48 2.79 11.27 12.03
N CYS A 49 3.91 10.80 11.48
CA CYS A 49 4.59 9.62 12.02
C CYS A 49 5.24 9.88 13.39
N GLU A 50 5.80 11.07 13.60
CA GLU A 50 6.35 11.48 14.89
C GLU A 50 5.28 11.51 15.98
N SER A 51 4.08 12.02 15.68
CA SER A 51 2.98 12.04 16.66
C SER A 51 2.55 10.62 17.07
N LEU A 52 2.52 9.68 16.11
CA LEU A 52 2.25 8.26 16.39
C LEU A 52 3.35 7.60 17.23
N ILE A 53 4.61 7.95 16.99
CA ILE A 53 5.76 7.45 17.78
C ILE A 53 5.69 8.01 19.21
N GLN A 54 5.44 9.32 19.36
CA GLN A 54 5.36 9.99 20.64
C GLN A 54 4.20 9.45 21.49
N ALA A 55 3.05 9.21 20.87
CA ALA A 55 1.90 8.60 21.54
C ALA A 55 2.04 7.08 21.75
N ASN A 56 3.07 6.44 21.16
CA ASN A 56 3.21 5.00 21.03
C ASN A 56 1.87 4.33 20.62
N ASP A 57 1.27 4.89 19.56
CA ASP A 57 -0.11 4.62 19.19
C ASP A 57 -0.34 3.14 18.84
N THR A 58 -1.36 2.53 19.43
CA THR A 58 -1.69 1.12 19.18
C THR A 58 -2.47 0.92 17.87
N LEU A 59 -2.99 1.98 17.26
CA LEU A 59 -3.88 1.95 16.09
C LEU A 59 -5.10 1.04 16.28
N GLY A 60 -5.42 0.67 17.53
CA GLY A 60 -6.45 -0.32 17.86
C GLY A 60 -7.88 0.19 17.69
N ASN A 61 -8.05 1.50 17.68
CA ASN A 61 -9.30 2.19 17.42
C ASN A 61 -9.43 2.70 15.97
N VAL A 62 -8.46 2.43 15.09
CA VAL A 62 -8.46 2.96 13.72
C VAL A 62 -9.18 2.01 12.76
N ILE A 63 -10.02 2.59 11.89
CA ILE A 63 -10.65 1.94 10.75
C ILE A 63 -10.00 2.49 9.50
N PHE A 64 -9.12 1.70 8.88
CA PHE A 64 -8.44 2.04 7.63
C PHE A 64 -9.32 1.68 6.45
N THR A 65 -9.56 2.62 5.55
CA THR A 65 -10.43 2.41 4.38
C THR A 65 -9.78 2.93 3.11
N ASP A 66 -10.22 2.40 1.98
CA ASP A 66 -9.75 2.81 0.65
C ASP A 66 -10.63 2.19 -0.44
N GLU A 67 -10.46 2.68 -1.67
CA GLU A 67 -11.02 2.07 -2.87
C GLU A 67 -9.96 1.38 -3.74
N CYS A 68 -10.30 0.20 -4.26
CA CYS A 68 -9.47 -0.51 -5.20
C CYS A 68 -10.25 -0.85 -6.49
N THR A 69 -9.56 -0.77 -7.62
CA THR A 69 -10.08 -1.27 -8.91
C THR A 69 -9.48 -2.64 -9.22
N VAL A 70 -10.35 -3.62 -9.49
CA VAL A 70 -9.98 -4.96 -9.96
C VAL A 70 -10.47 -5.12 -11.39
N GLN A 71 -9.56 -5.44 -12.31
CA GLN A 71 -9.85 -5.53 -13.74
C GLN A 71 -9.80 -6.98 -14.21
N LEU A 72 -10.82 -7.39 -14.98
CA LEU A 72 -10.86 -8.68 -15.65
C LEU A 72 -9.71 -8.79 -16.69
N HIS A 73 -9.12 -9.98 -16.82
CA HIS A 73 -8.01 -10.26 -17.76
C HIS A 73 -6.72 -9.44 -17.53
N ASN A 74 -6.47 -8.91 -16.32
CA ASN A 74 -5.19 -8.27 -15.99
C ASN A 74 -4.07 -9.28 -15.64
N ASN A 75 -4.27 -10.56 -15.99
CA ASN A 75 -3.30 -11.60 -15.72
C ASN A 75 -2.06 -11.46 -16.60
N LYS A 76 -0.88 -11.53 -15.98
CA LYS A 76 0.39 -11.57 -16.72
C LYS A 76 0.53 -12.94 -17.37
N VAL A 77 0.29 -13.02 -18.67
CA VAL A 77 0.54 -14.22 -19.46
C VAL A 77 2.01 -14.21 -19.91
N VAL A 78 2.75 -15.24 -19.52
CA VAL A 78 4.09 -15.51 -20.06
C VAL A 78 3.92 -16.53 -21.18
N VAL A 79 4.47 -16.23 -22.35
CA VAL A 79 4.47 -17.13 -23.50
C VAL A 79 5.90 -17.53 -23.83
N TYR A 80 6.12 -18.83 -23.97
CA TYR A 80 7.36 -19.38 -24.51
C TYR A 80 7.20 -19.55 -26.02
N ARG A 81 8.18 -19.09 -26.79
CA ARG A 81 8.21 -19.23 -28.25
C ARG A 81 9.63 -19.53 -28.72
N LEU A 82 9.74 -20.14 -29.90
CA LEU A 82 11.02 -20.26 -30.59
C LEU A 82 11.57 -18.87 -30.89
N LYS A 83 12.91 -18.73 -30.89
CA LYS A 83 13.60 -17.43 -30.98
C LYS A 83 13.15 -16.58 -32.18
N ASP A 84 12.89 -17.25 -33.30
CA ASP A 84 12.53 -16.63 -34.56
C ASP A 84 11.02 -16.69 -34.86
N ALA A 85 10.22 -17.23 -33.94
CA ALA A 85 8.77 -17.22 -34.05
C ALA A 85 8.19 -15.88 -33.55
N SER A 86 7.07 -15.46 -34.16
CA SER A 86 6.27 -14.35 -33.65
C SER A 86 5.63 -14.71 -32.32
N ALA A 87 5.41 -13.71 -31.46
CA ALA A 87 4.61 -13.90 -30.26
C ALA A 87 3.13 -14.06 -30.66
N PRO A 88 2.38 -14.99 -30.05
CA PRO A 88 0.95 -15.09 -30.32
C PRO A 88 0.24 -13.80 -29.88
N TYR A 89 -0.72 -13.38 -30.68
CA TYR A 89 -1.58 -12.25 -30.36
C TYR A 89 -2.60 -12.67 -29.29
N VAL A 90 -2.64 -11.93 -28.18
CA VAL A 90 -3.67 -12.09 -27.15
C VAL A 90 -4.63 -10.90 -27.30
N PRO A 91 -5.84 -11.09 -27.84
CA PRO A 91 -6.82 -10.02 -27.96
C PRO A 91 -7.16 -9.47 -26.58
N LYS A 92 -7.14 -8.15 -26.44
CA LYS A 92 -7.59 -7.45 -25.23
C LYS A 92 -8.77 -6.55 -25.59
N PRO A 93 -9.85 -6.58 -24.80
CA PRO A 93 -10.95 -5.65 -25.00
C PRO A 93 -10.45 -4.21 -24.84
N LYS A 94 -10.92 -3.31 -25.72
CA LYS A 94 -10.60 -1.87 -25.67
C LYS A 94 -11.01 -1.24 -24.33
N HIS A 95 -12.14 -1.68 -23.79
CA HIS A 95 -12.66 -1.27 -22.49
C HIS A 95 -12.81 -2.53 -21.62
N PRO A 96 -11.74 -2.93 -20.92
CA PRO A 96 -11.80 -4.11 -20.07
C PRO A 96 -12.75 -3.87 -18.90
N LEU A 97 -13.53 -4.89 -18.56
CA LEU A 97 -14.42 -4.87 -17.39
C LEU A 97 -13.61 -4.60 -16.12
N LYS A 98 -14.09 -3.65 -15.32
CA LYS A 98 -13.51 -3.25 -14.04
C LYS A 98 -14.60 -3.22 -12.99
N ILE A 99 -14.28 -3.75 -11.82
CA ILE A 99 -15.11 -3.64 -10.62
C ILE A 99 -14.33 -2.80 -9.61
N HIS A 100 -14.98 -1.79 -9.08
CA HIS A 100 -14.48 -1.01 -7.95
C HIS A 100 -14.95 -1.66 -6.65
N VAL A 101 -14.07 -1.64 -5.66
CA VAL A 101 -14.27 -2.23 -4.34
C VAL A 101 -13.96 -1.16 -3.32
N TRP A 102 -14.91 -0.83 -2.46
CA TRP A 102 -14.63 -0.11 -1.22
C TRP A 102 -14.66 -1.10 -0.05
N ALA A 103 -13.73 -0.95 0.89
CA ALA A 103 -13.77 -1.69 2.13
C ALA A 103 -12.95 -1.01 3.23
N GLY A 104 -13.11 -1.50 4.45
CA GLY A 104 -12.34 -1.10 5.62
C GLY A 104 -11.80 -2.27 6.43
N ILE A 105 -10.66 -2.06 7.08
CA ILE A 105 -10.05 -2.99 8.04
C ILE A 105 -9.74 -2.30 9.37
N SER A 106 -9.85 -3.05 10.45
CA SER A 106 -9.47 -2.61 11.79
C SER A 106 -8.95 -3.80 12.60
N LYS A 107 -8.32 -3.54 13.75
CA LYS A 107 -7.97 -4.61 14.70
C LYS A 107 -9.18 -5.34 15.29
N ARG A 108 -10.40 -4.81 15.07
CA ARG A 108 -11.68 -5.41 15.49
C ARG A 108 -12.38 -6.21 14.39
N GLY A 109 -11.78 -6.26 13.20
CA GLY A 109 -12.30 -6.97 12.03
C GLY A 109 -12.39 -6.08 10.80
N ALA A 110 -12.89 -6.65 9.71
CA ALA A 110 -13.12 -5.97 8.45
C ALA A 110 -14.60 -5.56 8.30
N THR A 111 -14.85 -4.49 7.55
CA THR A 111 -16.19 -4.10 7.11
C THR A 111 -16.74 -5.10 6.10
N GLN A 112 -18.02 -4.96 5.74
CA GLN A 112 -18.50 -5.51 4.47
C GLN A 112 -17.86 -4.75 3.30
N ILE A 113 -17.81 -5.38 2.13
CA ILE A 113 -17.33 -4.74 0.90
C ILE A 113 -18.49 -4.11 0.14
N VAL A 114 -18.24 -2.98 -0.50
CA VAL A 114 -19.15 -2.38 -1.47
C VAL A 114 -18.55 -2.53 -2.86
N LEU A 115 -19.28 -3.23 -3.74
CA LEU A 115 -18.88 -3.44 -5.13
C LEU A 115 -19.68 -2.53 -6.04
N PHE A 116 -19.01 -1.81 -6.93
CA PHE A 116 -19.68 -0.89 -7.84
C PHE A 116 -18.93 -0.73 -9.16
N GLU A 117 -19.63 -0.17 -10.14
CA GLU A 117 -19.13 0.12 -11.48
C GLU A 117 -19.25 1.62 -11.78
N GLY A 118 -18.39 2.11 -12.66
CA GLY A 118 -18.40 3.51 -13.06
C GLY A 118 -17.82 4.45 -12.00
N ILE A 119 -18.21 5.71 -12.07
CA ILE A 119 -17.66 6.77 -11.22
C ILE A 119 -18.43 6.82 -9.91
N MET A 120 -17.72 6.70 -8.79
CA MET A 120 -18.30 6.94 -7.47
C MET A 120 -18.64 8.42 -7.29
N ARG A 121 -19.93 8.74 -7.22
CA ARG A 121 -20.41 10.08 -6.88
C ARG A 121 -20.49 10.25 -5.36
N LYS A 122 -20.55 11.51 -4.91
CA LYS A 122 -20.65 11.84 -3.48
C LYS A 122 -21.92 11.29 -2.83
N GLU A 123 -23.03 11.20 -3.56
CA GLU A 123 -24.29 10.65 -3.06
C GLU A 123 -24.16 9.15 -2.76
N PHE A 124 -23.55 8.41 -3.69
CA PHE A 124 -23.26 6.98 -3.52
C PHE A 124 -22.28 6.74 -2.36
N PHE A 125 -21.26 7.60 -2.23
CA PHE A 125 -20.32 7.53 -1.12
C PHE A 125 -21.05 7.69 0.23
N VAL A 126 -22.02 8.60 0.33
CA VAL A 126 -22.75 8.80 1.57
C VAL A 126 -23.74 7.67 1.84
N SER A 127 -24.58 7.31 0.87
CA SER A 127 -25.62 6.28 1.10
C SER A 127 -25.04 4.87 1.23
N GLU A 128 -24.23 4.42 0.27
CA GLU A 128 -23.81 3.02 0.22
C GLU A 128 -22.61 2.74 1.12
N ILE A 129 -21.67 3.68 1.19
CA ILE A 129 -20.42 3.50 1.92
C ILE A 129 -20.56 3.98 3.36
N LEU A 130 -20.92 5.24 3.61
CA LEU A 130 -20.98 5.76 4.97
C LEU A 130 -22.20 5.20 5.74
N GLU A 131 -23.40 5.34 5.18
CA GLU A 131 -24.65 4.98 5.86
C GLU A 131 -24.88 3.47 5.91
N ASN A 132 -24.87 2.79 4.75
CA ASN A 132 -25.24 1.37 4.69
C ASN A 132 -24.13 0.42 5.13
N THR A 133 -22.87 0.86 5.13
CA THR A 133 -21.73 -0.03 5.39
C THR A 133 -20.89 0.36 6.60
N LEU A 134 -20.34 1.58 6.62
CA LEU A 134 -19.42 2.01 7.66
C LEU A 134 -20.13 2.23 9.01
N LEU A 135 -21.26 2.93 9.02
CA LEU A 135 -21.97 3.29 10.24
C LEU A 135 -22.47 2.06 11.03
N PRO A 136 -23.10 1.03 10.42
CA PRO A 136 -23.43 -0.22 11.10
C PRO A 136 -22.19 -0.91 11.68
N PHE A 137 -21.08 -0.92 10.95
CA PHE A 137 -19.83 -1.51 11.41
C PHE A 137 -19.26 -0.78 12.63
N ILE A 138 -19.24 0.56 12.62
CA ILE A 138 -18.82 1.38 13.76
C ILE A 138 -19.70 1.08 14.97
N ARG A 139 -21.02 1.15 14.82
CA ARG A 139 -21.98 0.90 15.93
C ARG A 139 -21.82 -0.51 16.53
N GLN A 140 -21.49 -1.50 15.71
CA GLN A 140 -21.30 -2.88 16.16
C GLN A 140 -19.93 -3.12 16.82
N LYS A 141 -18.86 -2.57 16.25
CA LYS A 141 -17.47 -2.94 16.62
C LYS A 141 -16.78 -1.92 17.52
N PHE A 142 -17.26 -0.69 17.56
CA PHE A 142 -16.66 0.45 18.28
C PHE A 142 -17.69 1.17 19.15
N PRO A 143 -18.22 0.52 20.20
CA PRO A 143 -19.14 1.16 21.14
C PRO A 143 -18.46 2.21 22.04
N ASP A 144 -17.13 2.23 22.06
CA ASP A 144 -16.26 3.12 22.81
C ASP A 144 -15.80 4.31 21.96
N ASN A 145 -14.67 4.17 21.26
CA ASN A 145 -14.10 5.20 20.41
C ASN A 145 -13.56 4.59 19.12
N HIS A 146 -13.49 5.41 18.07
CA HIS A 146 -12.91 5.02 16.79
C HIS A 146 -12.22 6.21 16.14
N ARG A 147 -11.33 5.93 15.20
CA ARG A 147 -10.79 6.91 14.25
C ARG A 147 -11.03 6.37 12.86
N PHE A 148 -11.89 7.02 12.10
CA PHE A 148 -12.20 6.66 10.73
C PHE A 148 -11.19 7.31 9.78
N GLN A 149 -10.35 6.50 9.14
CA GLN A 149 -9.41 6.98 8.14
C GLN A 149 -10.05 6.92 6.75
N GLN A 150 -9.97 8.04 6.03
CA GLN A 150 -10.27 8.18 4.60
C GLN A 150 -9.17 9.03 3.95
N ASP A 151 -9.00 8.92 2.62
CA ASP A 151 -8.03 9.74 1.91
C ASP A 151 -8.54 11.18 1.71
N ASN A 152 -7.72 12.01 1.07
CA ASN A 152 -8.01 13.42 0.83
C ASN A 152 -8.76 13.68 -0.50
N ASP A 153 -9.47 12.69 -1.06
CA ASP A 153 -10.27 12.88 -2.27
C ASP A 153 -11.36 13.95 -2.05
N PRO A 154 -11.58 14.87 -3.01
CA PRO A 154 -12.62 15.89 -2.92
C PRO A 154 -14.01 15.37 -2.54
N LYS A 155 -14.39 14.14 -2.95
CA LYS A 155 -15.72 13.59 -2.62
C LYS A 155 -15.87 13.25 -1.13
N HIS A 156 -14.78 12.80 -0.49
CA HIS A 156 -14.72 12.48 0.94
C HIS A 156 -14.79 13.74 1.82
N LYS A 157 -14.40 14.89 1.25
CA LYS A 157 -14.50 16.22 1.88
C LYS A 157 -15.67 17.07 1.36
N SER A 158 -16.59 16.46 0.61
CA SER A 158 -17.78 17.17 0.15
C SER A 158 -18.65 17.57 1.35
N LYS A 159 -19.38 18.68 1.21
CA LYS A 159 -20.30 19.17 2.26
C LYS A 159 -21.23 18.05 2.77
N LEU A 160 -21.82 17.29 1.83
CA LEU A 160 -22.69 16.16 2.11
C LEU A 160 -22.00 15.09 2.98
N ALA A 161 -20.78 14.70 2.64
CA ALA A 161 -20.02 13.72 3.42
C ALA A 161 -19.66 14.26 4.81
N THR A 162 -19.18 15.51 4.89
CA THR A 162 -18.78 16.11 6.17
C THR A 162 -19.96 16.36 7.12
N GLU A 163 -21.13 16.71 6.59
CA GLU A 163 -22.37 16.85 7.37
C GLU A 163 -22.80 15.49 7.92
N PHE A 164 -22.84 14.46 7.07
CA PHE A 164 -23.19 13.10 7.49
C PHE A 164 -22.27 12.57 8.60
N LEU A 165 -20.94 12.77 8.47
CA LEU A 165 -19.97 12.36 9.49
C LEU A 165 -20.22 13.07 10.83
N ALA A 166 -20.55 14.37 10.78
CA ALA A 166 -20.83 15.16 11.99
C ALA A 166 -22.15 14.74 12.65
N GLU A 167 -23.23 14.59 11.88
CA GLU A 167 -24.55 14.19 12.37
C GLU A 167 -24.54 12.81 13.04
N ASN A 168 -23.69 11.90 12.56
CA ASN A 168 -23.55 10.55 13.08
C ASN A 168 -22.44 10.37 14.12
N ASN A 169 -21.79 11.46 14.56
CA ASN A 169 -20.66 11.44 15.50
C ASN A 169 -19.53 10.49 15.07
N ILE A 170 -19.23 10.46 13.77
CA ILE A 170 -18.12 9.67 13.22
C ILE A 170 -16.84 10.48 13.35
N ASP A 171 -15.92 10.02 14.20
CA ASP A 171 -14.62 10.66 14.41
C ASP A 171 -13.68 10.29 13.26
N TRP A 172 -13.67 11.11 12.21
CA TRP A 172 -12.78 10.92 11.07
C TRP A 172 -11.43 11.59 11.28
N TRP A 173 -10.36 10.89 10.89
CA TRP A 173 -8.97 11.24 11.18
C TRP A 173 -8.48 12.36 10.25
N ARG A 174 -8.73 13.61 10.64
CA ARG A 174 -8.51 14.82 9.82
C ARG A 174 -7.05 15.06 9.42
N ASP A 175 -6.10 14.63 10.25
CA ASP A 175 -4.66 14.86 10.07
C ASP A 175 -3.99 13.83 9.16
N TRP A 176 -4.77 12.97 8.48
CA TRP A 176 -4.21 11.96 7.59
C TRP A 176 -3.37 12.59 6.46
N PRO A 177 -2.08 12.25 6.34
CA PRO A 177 -1.19 12.89 5.39
C PRO A 177 -1.49 12.44 3.95
N SER A 178 -1.58 13.40 3.03
CA SER A 178 -1.71 13.12 1.59
C SER A 178 -0.57 12.25 1.06
N GLU A 179 -0.82 11.50 -0.02
CA GLU A 179 0.17 10.65 -0.72
C GLU A 179 0.82 9.61 0.19
N SER A 180 0.02 9.00 1.06
CA SER A 180 0.48 8.08 2.10
C SER A 180 -0.06 6.66 1.99
N CYS A 181 -0.08 6.12 0.78
CA CYS A 181 -0.50 4.73 0.53
C CYS A 181 0.32 3.70 1.34
N ASP A 182 1.59 3.99 1.63
CA ASP A 182 2.45 3.12 2.44
C ASP A 182 2.12 3.13 3.94
N LEU A 183 1.42 4.16 4.42
CA LEU A 183 0.89 4.23 5.78
C LEU A 183 -0.51 3.61 5.91
N ASN A 184 -1.19 3.32 4.79
CA ASN A 184 -2.50 2.68 4.78
C ASN A 184 -2.37 1.14 4.63
N PRO A 185 -2.63 0.34 5.69
CA PRO A 185 -2.44 -1.11 5.63
C PRO A 185 -3.38 -1.82 4.66
N ILE A 186 -4.50 -1.20 4.26
CA ILE A 186 -5.44 -1.80 3.31
C ILE A 186 -4.84 -1.95 1.91
N GLU A 187 -3.83 -1.16 1.56
CA GLU A 187 -3.09 -1.30 0.29
C GLU A 187 -2.38 -2.65 0.20
N MET A 188 -1.95 -3.20 1.33
CA MET A 188 -1.40 -4.55 1.40
C MET A 188 -2.48 -5.62 1.16
N VAL A 189 -3.70 -5.37 1.64
CA VAL A 189 -4.86 -6.23 1.40
C VAL A 189 -5.22 -6.24 -0.09
N TRP A 190 -5.21 -5.07 -0.74
CA TRP A 190 -5.47 -4.97 -2.19
C TRP A 190 -4.47 -5.74 -3.03
N ASN A 191 -3.19 -5.74 -2.64
CA ASN A 191 -2.17 -6.53 -3.30
C ASN A 191 -2.44 -8.04 -3.15
N GLU A 192 -2.82 -8.51 -1.96
CA GLU A 192 -3.17 -9.92 -1.75
C GLU A 192 -4.46 -10.31 -2.47
N LEU A 193 -5.49 -9.47 -2.42
CA LEU A 193 -6.76 -9.64 -3.13
C LEU A 193 -6.50 -9.81 -4.63
N LYS A 194 -5.79 -8.87 -5.26
CA LYS A 194 -5.48 -8.92 -6.70
C LYS A 194 -4.68 -10.18 -7.06
N ALA A 195 -3.75 -10.59 -6.21
CA ALA A 195 -2.99 -11.82 -6.42
C ALA A 195 -3.90 -13.07 -6.32
N SER A 196 -4.82 -13.10 -5.36
CA SER A 196 -5.79 -14.19 -5.19
C SER A 196 -6.76 -14.29 -6.37
N VAL A 197 -7.37 -13.16 -6.76
CA VAL A 197 -8.26 -13.07 -7.93
C VAL A 197 -7.53 -13.48 -9.20
N SER A 198 -6.28 -13.02 -9.37
CA SER A 198 -5.45 -13.38 -10.53
C SER A 198 -5.25 -14.89 -10.66
N LYS A 199 -4.99 -15.58 -9.53
CA LYS A 199 -4.85 -17.05 -9.48
C LYS A 199 -6.14 -17.78 -9.87
N LYS A 200 -7.30 -17.26 -9.47
CA LYS A 200 -8.61 -17.82 -9.85
C LYS A 200 -8.94 -17.63 -11.33
N ASN A 201 -8.32 -16.64 -11.98
CA ASN A 201 -8.45 -16.37 -13.41
C ASN A 201 -9.91 -16.26 -13.89
N PRO A 202 -10.72 -15.37 -13.29
CA PRO A 202 -12.13 -15.20 -13.64
C PRO A 202 -12.30 -14.79 -15.11
N ARG A 203 -13.33 -15.32 -15.76
CA ARG A 203 -13.62 -15.16 -17.20
C ARG A 203 -14.75 -14.20 -17.49
N ASN A 204 -15.60 -13.94 -16.51
CA ASN A 204 -16.74 -13.04 -16.61
C ASN A 204 -16.88 -12.23 -15.31
N LYS A 205 -17.89 -11.35 -15.30
CA LYS A 205 -18.18 -10.46 -14.17
C LYS A 205 -18.54 -11.23 -12.90
N ASP A 206 -19.39 -12.23 -13.01
CA ASP A 206 -19.93 -12.97 -11.86
C ASP A 206 -18.83 -13.77 -11.16
N GLU A 207 -17.95 -14.41 -11.93
CA GLU A 207 -16.75 -15.06 -11.40
C GLU A 207 -15.80 -14.07 -10.74
N LEU A 208 -15.65 -12.86 -11.30
CA LEU A 208 -14.81 -11.83 -10.71
C LEU A 208 -15.37 -11.34 -9.38
N VAL A 209 -16.67 -11.03 -9.32
CA VAL A 209 -17.39 -10.64 -8.10
C VAL A 209 -17.30 -11.76 -7.06
N SER A 210 -17.59 -12.99 -7.45
CA SER A 210 -17.50 -14.17 -6.58
C SER A 210 -16.09 -14.34 -6.02
N ALA A 211 -15.04 -14.21 -6.85
CA ALA A 211 -13.66 -14.30 -6.41
C ALA A 211 -13.28 -13.24 -5.38
N ILE A 212 -13.77 -12.00 -5.55
CA ILE A 212 -13.54 -10.89 -4.61
C ILE A 212 -14.26 -11.14 -3.29
N THR A 213 -15.56 -11.44 -3.34
CA THR A 213 -16.39 -11.68 -2.15
C THR A 213 -15.88 -12.89 -1.36
N GLU A 214 -15.50 -13.97 -2.04
CA GLU A 214 -14.94 -15.16 -1.40
C GLU A 214 -13.59 -14.87 -0.74
N PHE A 215 -12.70 -14.11 -1.39
CA PHE A 215 -11.44 -13.69 -0.78
C PHE A 215 -11.71 -12.91 0.50
N TRP A 216 -12.58 -11.92 0.45
CA TRP A 216 -12.86 -11.05 1.58
C TRP A 216 -13.44 -11.84 2.76
N GLY A 217 -14.51 -12.62 2.50
CA GLY A 217 -15.19 -13.40 3.53
C GLY A 217 -14.33 -14.49 4.17
N LYS A 218 -13.42 -15.12 3.41
CA LYS A 218 -12.54 -16.18 3.94
C LYS A 218 -11.25 -15.66 4.57
N THR A 219 -10.68 -14.58 4.03
CA THR A 219 -9.31 -14.15 4.37
C THR A 219 -9.28 -13.05 5.42
N MET A 220 -10.25 -12.14 5.38
CA MET A 220 -10.22 -10.91 6.19
C MET A 220 -10.74 -11.13 7.61
N THR A 221 -10.10 -12.06 8.33
CA THR A 221 -10.33 -12.31 9.74
C THR A 221 -9.75 -11.19 10.61
N LYS A 222 -10.17 -11.11 11.87
CA LYS A 222 -9.62 -10.16 12.86
C LYS A 222 -8.10 -10.25 12.97
N ASP A 223 -7.56 -11.47 13.03
CA ASP A 223 -6.12 -11.70 13.15
C ASP A 223 -5.37 -11.27 11.89
N LYS A 224 -5.95 -11.52 10.72
CA LYS A 224 -5.39 -11.08 9.44
C LYS A 224 -5.35 -9.55 9.37
N CYS A 225 -6.44 -8.87 9.73
CA CYS A 225 -6.50 -7.41 9.80
C CYS A 225 -5.46 -6.85 10.77
N THR A 226 -5.36 -7.44 11.97
CA THR A 226 -4.39 -7.04 12.99
C THR A 226 -2.96 -7.17 12.47
N LYS A 227 -2.62 -8.28 11.79
CA LYS A 227 -1.29 -8.47 11.18
C LYS A 227 -0.95 -7.39 10.15
N TYR A 228 -1.91 -6.94 9.35
CA TYR A 228 -1.71 -5.84 8.41
C TYR A 228 -1.49 -4.51 9.11
N ILE A 229 -2.29 -4.21 10.14
CA ILE A 229 -2.16 -2.96 10.89
C ILE A 229 -0.86 -2.92 11.67
N ASP A 230 -0.44 -4.03 12.29
CA ASP A 230 0.83 -4.13 13.00
C ASP A 230 2.04 -3.93 12.08
N HIS A 231 1.90 -4.17 10.77
CA HIS A 231 2.97 -3.84 9.82
C HIS A 231 3.30 -2.34 9.83
N ILE A 232 2.30 -1.48 10.05
CA ILE A 232 2.46 -0.03 10.08
C ILE A 232 3.39 0.42 11.21
N TYR A 233 3.50 -0.35 12.29
CA TYR A 233 4.46 -0.07 13.36
C TYR A 233 5.91 -0.04 12.88
N LYS A 234 6.23 -0.82 11.85
CA LYS A 234 7.54 -0.82 11.20
C LYS A 234 7.70 0.33 10.20
N VAL A 235 6.61 0.71 9.54
CA VAL A 235 6.63 1.73 8.49
C VAL A 235 6.76 3.13 9.08
N VAL A 236 6.09 3.40 10.21
CA VAL A 236 6.06 4.72 10.86
C VAL A 236 7.47 5.26 11.18
N PRO A 237 8.34 4.54 11.90
CA PRO A 237 9.71 5.01 12.16
C PRO A 237 10.54 5.18 10.88
N VAL A 238 10.34 4.29 9.90
CA VAL A 238 11.04 4.36 8.61
C VAL A 238 10.64 5.60 7.83
N CYS A 239 9.37 5.99 7.87
CA CYS A 239 8.87 7.22 7.25
C CYS A 239 9.61 8.46 7.75
N VAL A 240 9.82 8.54 9.09
CA VAL A 240 10.63 9.59 9.71
C VAL A 240 12.08 9.51 9.25
N PHE A 241 12.69 8.32 9.31
CA PHE A 241 14.08 8.10 8.88
C PHE A 241 14.35 8.51 7.42
N VAL A 242 13.40 8.31 6.51
CA VAL A 242 13.54 8.73 5.10
C VAL A 242 13.05 10.15 4.84
N ASN A 243 12.81 10.96 5.87
CA ASN A 243 12.32 12.33 5.80
C ASN A 243 11.03 12.44 4.96
N GLY A 244 10.06 11.59 5.26
CA GLY A 244 8.73 11.59 4.64
C GLY A 244 8.70 11.09 3.19
N LYS A 245 9.82 10.61 2.64
CA LYS A 245 9.85 9.97 1.32
C LYS A 245 9.06 8.63 1.33
N PRO A 246 8.72 8.08 0.15
CA PRO A 246 8.09 6.77 0.06
C PRO A 246 8.93 5.69 0.74
N THR A 247 8.30 4.87 1.58
CA THR A 247 9.00 3.83 2.34
C THR A 247 9.16 2.51 1.58
N CYS A 248 8.63 2.38 0.36
CA CYS A 248 8.39 1.13 -0.39
C CYS A 248 9.54 0.10 -0.50
N ASP A 249 10.79 0.50 -0.26
CA ASP A 249 11.96 -0.37 -0.37
C ASP A 249 12.52 -0.86 0.96
N LEU A 250 12.11 -0.26 2.08
CA LEU A 250 12.79 -0.38 3.37
C LEU A 250 12.08 -1.13 4.51
N PRO A 251 10.75 -1.30 4.62
CA PRO A 251 10.16 -1.59 5.93
C PRO A 251 10.43 -3.03 6.36
N ASN A 252 10.16 -4.01 5.49
CA ASN A 252 10.47 -5.43 5.78
C ASN A 252 11.92 -5.80 5.48
N ARG A 253 12.65 -5.01 4.67
CA ARG A 253 14.06 -5.31 4.39
C ARG A 253 14.96 -4.92 5.56
N ILE A 254 14.61 -3.86 6.28
CA ILE A 254 15.32 -3.45 7.50
C ILE A 254 14.92 -4.36 8.66
N PHE A 255 13.64 -4.70 8.79
CA PHE A 255 13.12 -5.53 9.88
C PHE A 255 12.65 -6.90 9.39
N GLU A 256 13.46 -7.92 9.63
CA GLU A 256 13.14 -9.31 9.31
C GLU A 256 12.16 -9.94 10.32
N GLU A 257 12.04 -9.33 11.51
CA GLU A 257 11.15 -9.85 12.53
C GLU A 257 9.66 -9.54 12.29
N PRO A 258 8.75 -10.41 12.77
CA PRO A 258 7.32 -10.11 12.82
C PRO A 258 7.00 -8.96 13.78
N SER A 259 5.96 -8.18 13.46
CA SER A 259 5.45 -7.12 14.32
C SER A 259 4.56 -7.60 15.47
N LEU A 260 4.28 -8.91 15.55
CA LEU A 260 3.41 -9.48 16.57
C LEU A 260 3.99 -9.26 17.97
N GLY A 261 3.19 -8.65 18.85
CA GLY A 261 3.61 -8.33 20.23
C GLY A 261 4.63 -7.20 20.34
N LYS A 262 4.86 -6.43 19.26
CA LYS A 262 5.77 -5.28 19.23
C LYS A 262 4.98 -3.97 19.08
N SER A 263 5.57 -2.87 19.51
CA SER A 263 4.98 -1.53 19.43
C SER A 263 5.70 -0.63 18.42
N ILE A 264 5.15 0.56 18.17
CA ILE A 264 5.82 1.59 17.38
C ILE A 264 7.14 1.98 18.04
N SER A 265 7.14 2.20 19.37
CA SER A 265 8.36 2.54 20.12
C SER A 265 9.45 1.47 19.99
N TYR A 266 9.08 0.18 20.05
CA TYR A 266 10.03 -0.92 19.86
C TYR A 266 10.78 -0.80 18.51
N PHE A 267 10.05 -0.61 17.41
CA PHE A 267 10.67 -0.50 16.09
C PHE A 267 11.43 0.83 15.93
N ASN A 268 10.99 1.91 16.57
CA ASN A 268 11.69 3.18 16.57
C ASN A 268 13.05 3.08 17.29
N GLU A 269 13.07 2.53 18.51
CA GLU A 269 14.31 2.28 19.26
C GLU A 269 15.24 1.36 18.47
N LYS A 270 14.69 0.29 17.89
CA LYS A 270 15.47 -0.65 17.09
C LYS A 270 16.11 0.03 15.87
N LEU A 271 15.37 0.87 15.15
CA LEU A 271 15.91 1.62 14.01
C LEU A 271 17.06 2.56 14.41
N ASN A 272 16.98 3.12 15.61
CA ASN A 272 17.99 4.04 16.16
C ASN A 272 19.21 3.33 16.76
N THR A 273 19.22 1.99 16.82
CA THR A 273 20.45 1.26 17.17
C THR A 273 21.52 1.48 16.10
N LEU A 274 22.79 1.66 16.53
CA LEU A 274 23.89 1.98 15.60
C LEU A 274 23.99 0.99 14.42
N GLU A 275 23.84 -0.30 14.71
CA GLU A 275 23.90 -1.36 13.69
C GLU A 275 22.76 -1.24 12.67
N MET A 276 21.51 -1.10 13.14
CA MET A 276 20.35 -1.00 12.24
C MET A 276 20.34 0.33 11.48
N TYR A 277 20.76 1.41 12.13
CA TYR A 277 20.90 2.73 11.51
C TYR A 277 21.92 2.67 10.36
N GLN A 278 23.09 2.08 10.58
CA GLN A 278 24.09 1.85 9.52
C GLN A 278 23.55 0.95 8.40
N LYS A 279 22.81 -0.12 8.73
CA LYS A 279 22.15 -0.99 7.74
C LYS A 279 21.13 -0.21 6.91
N ALA A 280 20.33 0.65 7.53
CA ALA A 280 19.33 1.47 6.87
C ALA A 280 19.96 2.53 5.94
N ILE A 281 21.05 3.18 6.37
CA ILE A 281 21.83 4.08 5.50
C ILE A 281 22.30 3.34 4.26
N ARG A 282 22.91 2.16 4.40
CA ARG A 282 23.40 1.37 3.25
C ARG A 282 22.29 0.99 2.26
N LEU A 283 21.09 0.72 2.76
CA LEU A 283 19.93 0.36 1.93
C LEU A 283 19.29 1.56 1.23
N THR A 284 19.38 2.76 1.82
CA THR A 284 18.83 4.01 1.26
C THR A 284 19.79 4.73 0.34
N SER A 285 21.09 4.61 0.59
CA SER A 285 22.13 4.91 -0.37
C SER A 285 22.01 3.91 -1.51
N ARG A 286 21.11 4.17 -2.47
CA ARG A 286 21.38 3.79 -3.87
C ARG A 286 22.83 4.22 -4.08
N ILE A 287 23.73 3.31 -4.45
CA ILE A 287 25.14 3.64 -4.69
C ILE A 287 25.16 4.94 -5.49
N ASP A 288 25.45 6.04 -4.80
CA ASP A 288 25.62 7.33 -5.43
C ASP A 288 27.07 7.28 -5.87
N VAL A 289 27.27 7.00 -7.16
CA VAL A 289 28.60 6.84 -7.74
C VAL A 289 29.26 8.22 -7.96
N SER A 290 28.83 9.24 -7.21
CA SER A 290 29.40 10.58 -7.24
C SER A 290 30.82 10.63 -6.67
N HIS A 291 31.30 9.56 -6.01
CA HIS A 291 32.65 9.48 -5.45
C HIS A 291 33.36 8.12 -5.64
N VAL A 292 33.33 7.54 -6.84
CA VAL A 292 34.34 6.55 -7.29
C VAL A 292 34.68 6.74 -8.76
#